data_AF-A0A0P0XBC8-F1
#
_entry.id   AF-A0A0P0XBC8-F1
#
_cell.length_a   1.000
_cell.length_b   1.000
_cell.length_c   1.000
_cell.angle_alpha   90.00
_cell.angle_beta   90.00
_cell.angle_gamma   90.00
#
_symmetry.space_group_name_H-M   'P 1'
#
loop_
_entity.id
_entity.type
_entity.pdbx_description
1 polymer ?
#
loop_
_entity_poly.entity_id
_entity_poly.type
_entity_poly.pdbx_seq_one_letter_code
_entity_poly.pdbx_strand_id
1 'polypeptide(L)'
;MKQDRVYFSTKYSIDHIAPLMDSATVDIQVQALEGPSITMVLHTSTDHRCNLKDGWTDFAVNNSMRLLTMHFHFYKKSICKQP
;
A
#
# COMPACT_ATOMS: atom_id res chain seq x y z
N MET A 1 9.04 -9.03 -17.70
CA MET A 1 9.26 -8.11 -16.55
C MET A 1 8.44 -8.64 -15.38
N LYS A 2 9.07 -8.92 -14.23
CA LYS A 2 8.35 -9.27 -13.00
C LYS A 2 7.94 -7.96 -12.33
N GLN A 3 6.66 -7.63 -12.37
CA GLN A 3 6.16 -6.44 -11.67
C GLN A 3 6.16 -6.75 -10.16
N ASP A 4 7.18 -6.24 -9.46
CA ASP A 4 7.43 -6.45 -8.04
C ASP A 4 6.73 -5.42 -7.14
N ARG A 5 6.09 -4.43 -7.75
CA ARG A 5 5.44 -3.29 -7.09
C ARG A 5 4.24 -2.76 -7.84
N VAL A 6 3.35 -2.09 -7.13
CA VAL A 6 2.25 -1.30 -7.70
C VAL A 6 2.44 0.17 -7.38
N TYR A 7 2.40 1.01 -8.40
CA TYR A 7 2.52 2.46 -8.25
C TYR A 7 1.14 3.10 -8.22
N PHE A 8 0.97 4.07 -7.32
CA PHE A 8 -0.17 4.98 -7.36
C PHE A 8 0.10 6.14 -8.32
N SER A 9 -0.96 6.81 -8.75
CA SER A 9 -0.81 8.05 -9.53
C SER A 9 -0.18 9.14 -8.65
N THR A 10 0.56 10.06 -9.24
CA THR A 10 1.24 11.15 -8.49
C THR A 10 0.24 11.96 -7.69
N LYS A 11 -0.89 12.37 -8.29
CA LYS A 11 -1.93 13.15 -7.60
C LYS A 11 -2.51 12.37 -6.42
N TYR A 12 -2.86 11.10 -6.60
CA TYR A 12 -3.43 10.30 -5.51
C TYR A 12 -2.41 10.07 -4.37
N SER A 13 -1.14 9.89 -4.73
CA SER A 13 -0.05 9.73 -3.77
C SER A 13 0.07 10.96 -2.88
N ILE A 14 0.11 12.16 -3.47
CA ILE A 14 0.26 13.43 -2.77
C ILE A 14 -0.99 13.74 -1.94
N ASP A 15 -2.18 13.58 -2.51
CA ASP A 15 -3.42 14.06 -1.90
C ASP A 15 -3.94 13.10 -0.81
N HIS A 16 -3.64 11.79 -0.90
CA HIS A 16 -4.31 10.79 -0.07
C HIS A 16 -3.38 9.83 0.66
N ILE A 17 -2.24 9.45 0.10
CA ILE A 17 -1.37 8.42 0.71
C ILE A 17 -0.27 9.06 1.56
N ALA A 18 0.49 10.00 0.99
CA ALA A 18 1.60 10.67 1.67
C ALA A 18 1.20 11.31 3.02
N PRO A 19 0.01 11.92 3.18
CA PRO A 19 -0.43 12.46 4.48
C PRO A 19 -0.62 11.39 5.57
N LEU A 20 -0.79 10.13 5.18
CA LEU A 20 -0.97 9.01 6.11
C LEU A 20 0.38 8.41 6.56
N MET A 21 1.46 8.69 5.84
CA MET A 21 2.79 8.14 6.08
C MET A 21 3.58 9.03 7.05
N ASP A 22 4.21 8.43 8.06
CA ASP A 22 5.04 9.16 9.03
C ASP A 22 6.50 9.30 8.56
N SER A 23 6.88 8.62 7.48
CA SER A 23 8.20 8.75 6.83
C SER A 23 8.14 8.35 5.35
N ALA A 24 9.25 8.49 4.62
CA ALA A 24 9.33 8.12 3.20
C ALA A 24 9.13 6.60 2.94
N THR A 25 9.31 5.76 3.95
CA THR A 25 9.15 4.30 3.87
C THR A 25 8.49 3.80 5.14
N VAL A 26 7.34 3.14 5.00
CA VAL A 26 6.56 2.63 6.14
C VAL A 26 6.16 1.19 5.86
N ASP A 27 6.35 0.32 6.84
CA ASP A 27 5.78 -1.03 6.82
C ASP A 27 4.29 -0.94 7.16
N ILE A 28 3.45 -1.50 6.28
CA ILE A 28 2.00 -1.52 6.47
C ILE A 28 1.46 -2.94 6.42
N GLN A 29 0.34 -3.17 7.10
CA GLN A 29 -0.43 -4.39 6.96
C GLN A 29 -1.42 -4.24 5.79
N VAL A 30 -1.36 -5.15 4.83
CA VAL A 30 -2.24 -5.20 3.66
C VAL A 30 -3.07 -6.47 3.72
N GLN A 31 -4.38 -6.32 3.55
CA GLN A 31 -5.35 -7.41 3.67
C GLN A 31 -6.31 -7.33 2.47
N ALA A 32 -6.61 -8.47 1.84
CA ALA A 32 -7.70 -8.58 0.86
C ALA A 32 -9.05 -8.63 1.58
N LEU A 33 -10.18 -8.53 0.88
CA LEU A 33 -11.51 -8.46 1.51
C LEU A 33 -11.75 -9.54 2.59
N GLU A 34 -11.21 -10.73 2.35
CA GLU A 34 -11.22 -11.86 3.28
C GLU A 34 -9.80 -12.43 3.36
N GLY A 35 -9.37 -12.85 4.55
CA GLY A 35 -8.10 -13.54 4.76
C GLY A 35 -7.10 -12.80 5.65
N PRO A 36 -5.89 -13.38 5.86
CA PRO A 36 -4.87 -12.80 6.72
C PRO A 36 -4.27 -11.53 6.11
N SER A 37 -3.83 -10.61 6.97
CA SER A 37 -2.99 -9.51 6.53
C SER A 37 -1.55 -9.98 6.30
N ILE A 38 -0.86 -9.30 5.40
CA ILE A 38 0.59 -9.44 5.22
C ILE A 38 1.27 -8.09 5.40
N THR A 39 2.52 -8.10 5.84
CA THR A 39 3.35 -6.90 5.84
C THR A 39 3.81 -6.60 4.42
N MET A 40 3.64 -5.36 3.98
CA MET A 40 4.25 -4.82 2.76
C MET A 40 4.95 -3.48 3.07
N VAL A 41 5.82 -3.05 2.17
CA VAL A 41 6.46 -1.74 2.27
C VAL A 41 5.72 -0.73 1.40
N LEU A 42 5.24 0.34 2.03
CA LEU A 42 4.74 1.54 1.36
C LEU A 42 5.88 2.56 1.27
N HIS A 43 6.24 2.96 0.05
CA HIS A 43 7.39 3.82 -0.20
C HIS A 43 7.03 5.02 -1.09
N THR A 44 7.52 6.20 -0.74
CA THR A 44 7.42 7.42 -1.56
C THR A 44 8.71 7.59 -2.36
N SER A 45 8.62 7.50 -3.69
CA SER A 45 9.74 7.71 -4.60
C SER A 45 10.09 9.20 -4.78
N THR A 46 11.23 9.46 -5.43
CA THR A 46 11.77 10.81 -5.65
C THR A 46 10.87 11.71 -6.50
N ASP A 47 10.00 11.13 -7.34
CA ASP A 47 8.98 11.82 -8.13
C ASP A 47 7.64 11.99 -7.37
N HIS A 48 7.67 11.85 -6.04
CA HIS A 48 6.53 11.96 -5.13
C HIS A 48 5.41 10.92 -5.33
N ARG A 49 5.69 9.82 -6.04
CA ARG A 49 4.74 8.72 -6.17
C ARG A 49 4.89 7.73 -5.03
N CYS A 50 3.77 7.33 -4.45
CA CYS A 50 3.74 6.21 -3.54
C CYS A 50 3.70 4.89 -4.34
N ASN A 51 4.31 3.84 -3.79
CA ASN A 51 4.19 2.48 -4.31
C ASN A 51 4.18 1.45 -3.18
N LEU A 52 3.48 0.34 -3.40
CA LEU A 52 3.58 -0.87 -2.57
C LEU A 52 4.57 -1.82 -3.20
N LYS A 53 5.51 -2.32 -2.40
CA LYS A 53 6.55 -3.28 -2.80
C LYS A 53 6.78 -4.30 -1.67
N ASP A 54 7.70 -5.22 -1.91
CA ASP A 54 8.16 -6.22 -0.93
C ASP A 54 6.98 -7.05 -0.37
N GLY A 55 6.51 -8.01 -1.17
CA GLY A 55 5.33 -8.86 -0.88
C GLY A 55 4.19 -8.70 -1.88
N TRP A 56 4.23 -7.68 -2.74
CA TRP A 56 3.20 -7.40 -3.74
C TRP A 56 2.93 -8.58 -4.69
N THR A 57 3.98 -9.17 -5.28
CA THR A 57 3.80 -10.24 -6.28
C THR A 57 3.09 -11.44 -5.67
N ASP A 58 3.52 -11.90 -4.50
CA ASP A 58 2.96 -13.08 -3.86
C ASP A 58 1.52 -12.80 -3.38
N PHE A 59 1.27 -11.60 -2.86
CA PHE A 59 -0.08 -11.17 -2.49
C PHE A 59 -1.04 -11.15 -3.68
N ALA A 60 -0.61 -10.59 -4.81
CA ALA A 60 -1.43 -10.51 -6.02
C ALA A 60 -1.75 -11.91 -6.56
N VAL A 61 -0.78 -12.83 -6.57
CA VAL A 61 -0.98 -14.22 -6.98
C VAL A 61 -1.93 -14.95 -6.03
N ASN A 62 -1.69 -14.87 -4.72
CA ASN A 62 -2.47 -15.58 -3.71
C ASN A 62 -3.94 -15.12 -3.66
N ASN A 63 -4.20 -13.85 -3.97
CA ASN A 63 -5.54 -13.28 -3.99
C ASN A 63 -6.16 -13.25 -5.39
N SER A 64 -5.57 -13.96 -6.37
CA SER A 64 -6.06 -14.02 -7.76
C SER A 64 -6.33 -12.65 -8.38
N MET A 65 -5.54 -11.63 -8.00
CA MET A 65 -5.73 -10.27 -8.46
C MET A 65 -5.38 -10.16 -9.93
N ARG A 66 -6.32 -9.67 -10.75
CA ARG A 66 -6.12 -9.45 -12.19
C ARG A 66 -5.99 -7.96 -12.49
N LEU A 67 -5.25 -7.66 -13.55
CA LEU A 67 -4.79 -6.34 -13.99
C LEU A 67 -5.85 -5.23 -14.18
N LEU A 68 -7.15 -5.53 -14.07
CA LEU A 68 -8.20 -4.66 -14.60
C LEU A 68 -8.80 -3.71 -13.56
N THR A 69 -8.98 -4.13 -12.30
CA THR A 69 -9.50 -3.22 -11.27
C THR A 69 -9.09 -3.65 -9.86
N MET A 70 -8.41 -2.77 -9.13
CA MET A 70 -8.06 -2.96 -7.72
C MET A 70 -8.44 -1.69 -6.96
N HIS A 71 -9.09 -1.84 -5.82
CA HIS A 71 -9.47 -0.75 -4.94
C HIS A 71 -8.64 -0.83 -3.65
N PHE A 72 -7.92 0.24 -3.34
CA PHE A 72 -7.12 0.34 -2.12
C PHE A 72 -7.81 1.27 -1.13
N HIS A 73 -7.99 0.78 0.09
CA HIS A 73 -8.50 1.56 1.22
C HIS A 73 -7.39 1.67 2.26
N PHE A 74 -6.94 2.90 2.53
CA PHE A 74 -5.90 3.17 3.50
C PHE A 74 -6.51 3.70 4.79
N TYR A 75 -6.14 3.10 5.91
CA TYR A 75 -6.56 3.53 7.24
C TYR A 75 -5.31 3.85 8.06
N LYS A 76 -5.23 5.07 8.59
CA LYS A 76 -4.24 5.38 9.62
C LYS A 76 -4.80 4.86 10.95
N LYS A 77 -4.06 3.97 11.62
CA LYS A 77 -4.46 3.51 12.94
C LYS A 77 -4.43 4.71 13.89
N SER A 78 -5.60 5.23 14.25
CA SER A 78 -5.72 6.20 15.32
C SER A 78 -5.19 5.55 16.59
N ILE A 79 -4.10 6.07 17.15
CA ILE A 79 -3.72 5.72 18.51
C ILE A 79 -4.80 6.33 19.39
N CYS A 80 -5.77 5.52 19.84
CA CYS A 80 -6.58 5.90 20.99
C CYS A 80 -5.59 6.16 22.13
N LYS A 81 -5.40 7.42 22.53
CA LYS A 81 -4.82 7.71 23.84
C LYS A 81 -5.80 7.10 24.83
N GLN A 82 -5.45 5.94 25.38
CA GLN A 82 -6.19 5.40 26.51
C GLN A 82 -6.14 6.45 27.64
N PRO A 83 -7.28 6.78 28.27
CA PRO A 83 -7.33 7.73 29.37
C PRO A 83 -6.49 7.28 30.57
#